data_AF-A0A5B7BIY4-F1
#
_entry.id   AF-A0A5B7BIY4-F1
#
_cell.length_a   1.000
_cell.length_b   1.000
_cell.length_c   1.000
_cell.angle_alpha   90.00
_cell.angle_beta   90.00
_cell.angle_gamma   90.00
#
_symmetry.space_group_name_H-M   'P 1'
#
loop_
_entity.id
_entity.type
_entity.pdbx_description
1 polymer ?
#
loop_
_entity_poly.entity_id
_entity_poly.type
_entity_poly.pdbx_seq_one_letter_code
_entity_poly.pdbx_strand_id
1 'polypeptide(L)'
;GKCGMLLNLWDEMQESGYSSDMEVYEHVINGLCNIGQLENAVLIMEESLCKGFCPSKFICSKLNNKLLTSNKVERAYKLLLKIKVARRNENARRYWRAKGWHF
;
A
#
# COMPACT_ATOMS: atom_id res chain seq x y z
N GLY A 1 2.76 -22.94 5.81
CA GLY A 1 1.51 -22.34 5.29
C GLY A 1 1.83 -21.14 4.42
N LYS A 2 1.02 -20.85 3.40
CA LYS A 2 1.28 -19.82 2.36
C LYS A 2 1.66 -18.42 2.91
N CYS A 3 1.26 -18.09 4.14
CA CYS A 3 1.60 -16.83 4.80
C CYS A 3 3.10 -16.67 5.12
N GLY A 4 3.78 -17.75 5.52
CA GLY A 4 5.22 -17.67 5.84
C GLY A 4 6.08 -17.41 4.60
N MET A 5 5.67 -17.94 3.45
CA MET A 5 6.36 -17.68 2.18
C MET A 5 6.19 -16.24 1.71
N LEU A 6 5.03 -15.61 1.94
CA LEU A 6 4.78 -14.22 1.53
C LEU A 6 5.63 -13.23 2.32
N LEU A 7 5.83 -13.48 3.63
CA LEU A 7 6.66 -12.62 4.48
C LEU A 7 8.15 -12.82 4.19
N ASN A 8 8.60 -14.05 3.96
CA ASN A 8 10.00 -14.29 3.59
C ASN A 8 10.33 -13.68 2.22
N LEU A 9 9.41 -13.80 1.24
CA LEU A 9 9.57 -13.14 -0.06
C LEU A 9 9.62 -11.61 0.09
N TRP A 10 8.83 -11.05 1.02
CA TRP A 10 8.85 -9.62 1.34
C TRP A 10 10.22 -9.15 1.84
N ASP A 11 10.82 -9.90 2.77
CA ASP A 11 12.12 -9.58 3.34
C ASP A 11 13.25 -9.68 2.28
N GLU A 12 13.24 -10.73 1.45
CA GLU A 12 14.20 -10.89 0.34
C GLU A 12 14.08 -9.77 -0.71
N MET A 13 12.85 -9.30 -0.99
CA MET A 13 12.63 -8.23 -1.97
C MET A 13 13.13 -6.88 -1.47
N GLN A 14 12.98 -6.59 -0.17
CA GLN A 14 13.53 -5.37 0.45
C GLN A 14 15.05 -5.28 0.33
N GLU A 15 15.75 -6.41 0.37
CA GLU A 15 17.21 -6.47 0.25
C GLU A 15 17.70 -6.30 -1.21
N SER A 16 16.83 -6.51 -2.21
CA SER A 16 17.23 -6.59 -3.63
C SER A 16 17.25 -5.27 -4.41
N GLY A 17 16.68 -4.17 -3.88
CA GLY A 17 16.80 -2.82 -4.46
C GLY A 17 16.12 -2.58 -5.82
N TYR A 18 15.22 -3.44 -6.29
CA TYR A 18 14.56 -3.31 -7.61
C TYR A 18 13.22 -2.56 -7.59
N SER A 19 13.03 -1.68 -8.58
CA SER A 19 11.90 -0.77 -8.83
C SER A 19 10.59 -1.43 -9.30
N SER A 20 10.28 -2.66 -8.87
CA SER A 20 9.01 -3.36 -9.15
C SER A 20 7.90 -3.02 -8.13
N ASP A 21 8.14 -1.98 -7.32
CA ASP A 21 7.57 -1.76 -6.00
C ASP A 21 6.03 -1.83 -5.90
N MET A 22 5.29 -1.11 -6.74
CA MET A 22 3.85 -0.90 -6.53
C MET A 22 3.03 -2.20 -6.65
N GLU A 23 3.27 -3.01 -7.68
CA GLU A 23 2.51 -4.26 -7.88
C GLU A 23 2.79 -5.26 -6.76
N VAL A 24 3.99 -5.26 -6.20
CA VAL A 24 4.39 -6.12 -5.09
C VAL A 24 3.66 -5.72 -3.82
N TYR A 25 3.67 -4.42 -3.46
CA TYR A 25 2.88 -3.91 -2.34
C TYR A 25 1.41 -4.31 -2.50
N GLU A 26 0.85 -4.15 -3.70
CA GLU A 26 -0.54 -4.52 -3.97
C GLU A 26 -0.82 -6.01 -3.77
N HIS A 27 0.05 -6.90 -4.25
CA HIS A 27 -0.08 -8.34 -4.05
C HIS A 27 0.02 -8.72 -2.57
N VAL A 28 0.99 -8.16 -1.84
CA VAL A 28 1.19 -8.46 -0.42
C VAL A 28 0.02 -7.96 0.42
N ILE A 29 -0.41 -6.71 0.21
CA ILE A 29 -1.58 -6.14 0.89
C ILE A 29 -2.83 -6.96 0.60
N ASN A 30 -3.03 -7.36 -0.66
CA ASN A 30 -4.16 -8.21 -1.05
C ASN A 30 -4.14 -9.57 -0.36
N GLY A 31 -2.96 -10.21 -0.30
CA GLY A 31 -2.74 -11.48 0.39
C GLY A 31 -3.05 -11.37 1.88
N LEU A 32 -2.46 -10.39 2.56
CA LEU A 32 -2.67 -10.11 3.98
C LEU A 32 -4.14 -9.80 4.30
N CYS A 33 -4.81 -9.02 3.43
CA CYS A 33 -6.25 -8.81 3.50
C CYS A 33 -6.99 -10.15 3.45
N ASN A 34 -6.70 -11.01 2.49
CA ASN A 34 -7.39 -12.28 2.29
C ASN A 34 -7.27 -13.21 3.50
N ILE A 35 -6.12 -13.24 4.16
CA ILE A 35 -5.89 -14.08 5.35
C ILE A 35 -6.28 -13.40 6.68
N GLY A 36 -6.84 -12.19 6.63
CA GLY A 36 -7.33 -11.47 7.82
C GLY A 36 -6.24 -10.78 8.65
N GLN A 37 -4.99 -10.75 8.18
CA GLN A 37 -3.89 -10.04 8.85
C GLN A 37 -3.95 -8.54 8.53
N LEU A 38 -5.00 -7.87 9.02
CA LEU A 38 -5.30 -6.49 8.66
C LEU A 38 -4.28 -5.48 9.19
N GLU A 39 -3.69 -5.69 10.37
CA GLU A 39 -2.66 -4.76 10.87
C GLU A 39 -1.40 -4.78 10.02
N ASN A 40 -0.94 -5.98 9.62
CA ASN A 40 0.19 -6.12 8.71
C ASN A 40 -0.13 -5.49 7.34
N ALA A 41 -1.36 -5.67 6.83
CA ALA A 41 -1.78 -5.03 5.59
C ALA A 41 -1.76 -3.50 5.69
N VAL A 42 -2.09 -2.92 6.85
CA VAL A 42 -1.99 -1.48 7.11
C VAL A 42 -0.53 -1.04 7.14
N LEU A 43 0.36 -1.78 7.81
CA LEU A 43 1.79 -1.45 7.88
C LEU A 43 2.43 -1.41 6.49
N ILE A 44 2.19 -2.44 5.67
CA ILE A 44 2.70 -2.52 4.30
C ILE A 44 2.12 -1.40 3.42
N MET A 45 0.83 -1.06 3.60
CA MET A 45 0.23 0.10 2.93
C MET A 45 0.93 1.40 3.35
N GLU A 46 1.14 1.63 4.65
CA GLU A 46 1.81 2.85 5.15
C GLU A 46 3.25 2.97 4.65
N GLU A 47 3.98 1.86 4.59
CA GLU A 47 5.33 1.80 4.02
C GLU A 47 5.34 2.19 2.54
N SER A 48 4.40 1.64 1.75
CA SER A 48 4.28 1.99 0.33
C SER A 48 4.11 3.50 0.14
N LEU A 49 3.25 4.12 0.95
CA LEU A 49 3.00 5.56 0.92
C LEU A 49 4.25 6.36 1.31
N CYS A 50 5.01 5.90 2.31
CA CYS A 50 6.26 6.54 2.75
C CYS A 50 7.34 6.51 1.66
N LYS A 51 7.43 5.41 0.92
CA LYS A 51 8.31 5.26 -0.26
C LYS A 51 7.79 5.99 -1.49
N GLY A 52 6.65 6.66 -1.39
CA GLY A 52 6.09 7.49 -2.45
C GLY A 52 5.29 6.71 -3.48
N PHE A 53 4.98 5.44 -3.23
CA PHE A 53 4.07 4.64 -4.04
C PHE A 53 2.66 4.73 -3.45
N CYS A 54 1.66 5.03 -4.28
CA CYS A 54 0.27 4.96 -3.85
C CYS A 54 -0.39 3.74 -4.49
N PRO A 55 -0.74 2.70 -3.71
CA PRO A 55 -1.47 1.56 -4.23
C PRO A 55 -2.80 1.95 -4.90
N SER A 56 -3.24 1.09 -5.81
CA SER A 56 -4.42 1.29 -6.64
C SER A 56 -5.68 1.53 -5.81
N LYS A 57 -6.67 2.16 -6.45
CA LYS A 57 -7.99 2.39 -5.85
C LYS A 57 -8.63 1.10 -5.35
N PHE A 58 -8.46 0.02 -6.09
CA PHE A 58 -8.99 -1.29 -5.73
C PHE A 58 -8.42 -1.79 -4.40
N ILE A 59 -7.08 -1.82 -4.27
CA ILE A 59 -6.41 -2.32 -3.05
C ILE A 59 -6.73 -1.44 -1.84
N CYS A 60 -6.69 -0.11 -2.01
CA CYS A 60 -7.08 0.82 -0.95
C CYS A 60 -8.52 0.58 -0.45
N SER A 61 -9.48 0.46 -1.37
CA SER A 61 -10.88 0.23 -1.02
C SER A 61 -11.09 -1.12 -0.35
N LYS A 62 -10.41 -2.17 -0.83
CA LYS A 62 -10.49 -3.51 -0.25
C LYS A 62 -10.03 -3.53 1.21
N LEU A 63 -8.85 -2.99 1.51
CA LEU A 63 -8.32 -2.92 2.88
C LEU A 63 -9.23 -2.07 3.78
N ASN A 64 -9.66 -0.90 3.30
CA ASN A 64 -10.56 -0.02 4.05
C ASN A 64 -11.88 -0.72 4.40
N ASN A 65 -12.50 -1.40 3.44
CA ASN A 65 -13.74 -2.16 3.67
C ASN A 65 -13.52 -3.28 4.68
N LYS A 66 -12.42 -4.05 4.60
CA LYS A 66 -12.11 -5.09 5.59
C LYS A 66 -11.92 -4.53 7.00
N LEU A 67 -11.29 -3.37 7.14
CA LEU A 67 -11.15 -2.70 8.44
C LEU A 67 -12.52 -2.30 9.00
N LEU A 68 -13.39 -1.73 8.17
CA LEU A 68 -14.75 -1.34 8.57
C LEU A 68 -15.59 -2.55 9.00
N THR A 69 -15.60 -3.63 8.21
CA THR A 69 -16.35 -4.85 8.56
C THR A 69 -15.77 -5.56 9.79
N SER A 70 -14.53 -5.27 10.17
CA SER A 70 -13.88 -5.77 11.39
C SER A 70 -14.00 -4.80 12.57
N ASN A 71 -14.86 -3.78 12.48
CA ASN A 71 -15.06 -2.73 13.48
C ASN A 71 -13.80 -1.91 13.83
N LYS A 72 -12.81 -1.85 12.93
CA LYS A 72 -11.58 -1.06 13.08
C LYS A 72 -11.73 0.33 12.45
N VAL A 73 -12.80 1.03 12.81
CA VAL A 73 -13.24 2.27 12.17
C VAL A 73 -12.18 3.37 12.24
N GLU A 74 -11.57 3.56 13.41
CA GLU A 74 -10.53 4.58 13.59
C GLU A 74 -9.30 4.33 12.70
N ARG A 75 -8.86 3.06 12.59
CA ARG A 75 -7.75 2.66 11.73
C ARG A 75 -8.07 2.91 10.26
N ALA A 76 -9.28 2.54 9.83
CA ALA A 76 -9.77 2.79 8.47
C ALA A 76 -9.77 4.29 8.13
N TYR A 77 -10.30 5.12 9.03
CA TYR A 77 -10.35 6.57 8.84
C TYR A 77 -8.95 7.19 8.74
N LYS A 78 -8.05 6.87 9.67
CA LYS A 78 -6.65 7.36 9.64
C LYS A 78 -5.94 6.95 8.36
N LEU A 79 -6.09 5.70 7.93
CA LEU A 79 -5.49 5.21 6.70
C LEU A 79 -6.02 5.95 5.47
N LEU A 80 -7.33 6.17 5.39
CA LEU A 80 -7.96 6.90 4.29
C LEU A 80 -7.42 8.33 4.17
N LEU A 81 -7.19 9.02 5.29
CA LEU A 81 -6.59 10.36 5.29
C LEU A 81 -5.17 10.34 4.71
N LYS A 82 -4.33 9.38 5.14
CA LYS A 82 -2.96 9.21 4.61
C LYS A 82 -2.97 8.97 3.10
N ILE A 83 -3.85 8.08 2.61
CA ILE A 83 -3.98 7.80 1.17
C ILE A 83 -4.42 9.04 0.38
N LYS A 84 -5.37 9.83 0.90
CA LYS A 84 -5.82 11.07 0.25
C LYS A 84 -4.69 12.07 0.07
N VAL A 85 -3.84 12.24 1.07
CA VAL A 85 -2.65 13.11 1.00
C VAL A 85 -1.67 12.57 -0.05
N ALA A 86 -1.34 11.28 0.01
CA ALA A 86 -0.40 10.67 -0.92
C ALA A 86 -0.85 10.77 -2.40
N ARG A 87 -2.15 10.59 -2.69
CA ARG A 87 -2.69 10.73 -4.06
C ARG A 87 -2.59 12.14 -4.63
N ARG A 88 -2.75 13.17 -3.80
CA ARG A 88 -2.53 14.56 -4.25
C ARG A 88 -1.08 14.74 -4.69
N ASN A 89 -0.15 14.21 -3.90
CA ASN A 89 1.29 14.26 -4.20
C ASN A 89 1.67 13.41 -5.41
N GLU A 90 1.07 12.23 -5.59
CA GLU A 90 1.26 11.40 -6.79
C GLU A 90 0.76 12.12 -8.05
N ASN A 91 -0.45 12.70 -8.01
CA ASN A 91 -1.01 13.44 -9.14
C ASN A 91 -0.15 14.65 -9.50
N ALA A 92 0.35 15.40 -8.50
CA ALA A 92 1.27 16.51 -8.72
C ALA A 92 2.57 16.03 -9.38
N ARG A 93 3.19 14.95 -8.87
CA ARG A 93 4.38 14.34 -9.48
C ARG A 93 4.15 13.88 -10.91
N ARG A 94 3.02 13.22 -11.19
CA ARG A 94 2.65 12.78 -12.56
C ARG A 94 2.45 13.98 -13.49
N TYR A 95 1.76 15.02 -13.03
CA TYR A 95 1.55 16.26 -13.77
C TYR A 95 2.88 16.95 -14.13
N TRP A 96 3.79 17.10 -13.17
CA TRP A 96 5.08 17.74 -13.40
C TRP A 96 5.98 16.95 -14.36
N ARG A 97 6.06 15.62 -14.20
CA ARG A 97 6.79 14.76 -15.14
C ARG A 97 6.23 14.85 -16.56
N ALA A 98 4.90 14.87 -16.72
CA ALA A 98 4.27 15.02 -18.03
C ALA A 98 4.55 16.38 -18.69
N LYS A 99 4.98 17.38 -17.91
CA LYS A 99 5.37 18.71 -18.38
C LYS A 99 6.89 18.90 -18.51
N GLY A 100 7.70 17.86 -18.28
CA GLY A 100 9.16 17.91 -18.39
C GLY A 100 9.88 18.55 -17.20
N TRP A 101 9.19 18.73 -16.06
CA TRP A 101 9.80 19.25 -14.83
C TRP A 101 10.33 18.06 -14.01
N HIS A 102 11.65 18.04 -13.79
CA HIS A 102 12.33 17.04 -12.96
C HIS A 102 12.77 17.69 -11.65
N PHE A 103 12.37 17.11 -10.51
CA PHE A 103 12.90 17.40 -9.17
C PHE A 103 13.52 16.11 -8.64
#